data_AF-A0A843I835-F1
#
_entry.id   AF-A0A843I835-F1
#
_cell.length_a   1.000
_cell.length_b   1.000
_cell.length_c   1.000
_cell.angle_alpha   90.00
_cell.angle_beta   90.00
_cell.angle_gamma   90.00
#
_symmetry.space_group_name_H-M   'P 1'
#
loop_
_entity.id
_entity.type
_entity.pdbx_description
1 polymer ?
#
loop_
_entity_poly.entity_id
_entity_poly.type
_entity_poly.pdbx_seq_one_letter_code
_entity_poly.pdbx_strand_id
1 'polypeptide(L)'
;MFIRASALLEVARMAADYGVVDHYKLTSAMGPDASRVVKIALEKGILARIALAPSPAYAIGEGGMRLAGACPDVSAAALRNGGVRVRVGEFSAAVRLDASELLSFAEKAARALGVDKRLLYDCLKAAALTARRVRRGLEPYLYL
;
A
#
# COMPACT_ATOMS: atom_id res chain seq x y z
N MET A 1 -12.05 4.93 28.15
CA MET A 1 -12.46 3.89 27.19
C MET A 1 -11.33 3.68 26.19
N PHE A 2 -10.77 2.48 26.09
CA PHE A 2 -9.61 2.17 25.25
C PHE A 2 -10.06 1.85 23.82
N ILE A 3 -9.39 2.45 22.82
CA ILE A 3 -9.57 2.08 21.41
C ILE A 3 -8.75 0.83 21.14
N ARG A 4 -9.40 -0.22 20.64
CA ARG A 4 -8.75 -1.49 20.33
C ARG A 4 -7.91 -1.35 19.06
N ALA A 5 -6.75 -2.00 19.03
CA ALA A 5 -5.89 -2.05 17.85
C ALA A 5 -6.61 -2.62 16.61
N SER A 6 -7.59 -3.51 16.82
CA SER A 6 -8.44 -4.06 15.74
C SER A 6 -9.23 -2.99 15.00
N ALA A 7 -9.74 -1.96 15.69
CA ALA A 7 -10.49 -0.88 15.07
C ALA A 7 -9.60 -0.01 14.16
N LEU A 8 -8.34 0.21 14.56
CA LEU A 8 -7.38 0.94 13.75
C LEU A 8 -6.98 0.15 12.49
N LEU A 9 -6.81 -1.18 12.62
CA LEU A 9 -6.56 -2.06 11.48
C LEU A 9 -7.74 -2.10 10.51
N GLU A 10 -8.96 -2.15 11.04
CA GLU A 10 -10.18 -2.16 10.22
C GLU A 10 -10.32 -0.87 9.41
N VAL A 11 -10.10 0.29 10.03
CA VAL A 11 -10.09 1.58 9.32
C VAL A 11 -8.98 1.65 8.28
N ALA A 12 -7.79 1.13 8.58
CA ALA A 12 -6.70 1.06 7.62
C ALA A 12 -7.06 0.19 6.40
N ARG A 13 -7.70 -0.96 6.62
CA ARG A 13 -8.17 -1.85 5.54
C ARG A 13 -9.28 -1.21 4.71
N MET A 14 -10.27 -0.60 5.35
CA MET A 14 -11.31 0.15 4.63
C MET A 14 -10.69 1.23 3.74
N ALA A 15 -9.72 2.00 4.26
CA ALA A 15 -9.06 3.03 3.48
C ALA A 15 -8.20 2.47 2.34
N ALA A 16 -7.57 1.30 2.53
CA ALA A 16 -6.84 0.59 1.46
C ALA A 16 -7.79 0.13 0.35
N ASP A 17 -8.92 -0.48 0.71
CA ASP A 17 -9.83 -1.12 -0.24
C ASP A 17 -10.66 -0.10 -1.04
N TYR A 18 -11.13 0.96 -0.38
CA TYR A 18 -11.96 1.99 -1.03
C TYR A 18 -11.16 3.13 -1.64
N GLY A 19 -9.87 3.26 -1.31
CA GLY A 19 -9.01 4.40 -1.65
C GLY A 19 -9.37 5.68 -0.87
N VAL A 20 -10.65 6.06 -0.88
CA VAL A 20 -11.21 7.19 -0.15
C VAL A 20 -12.43 6.75 0.65
N VAL A 21 -12.42 7.05 1.94
CA VAL A 21 -13.51 6.77 2.88
C VAL A 21 -14.01 8.08 3.48
N ASP A 22 -15.30 8.35 3.34
CA ASP A 22 -15.95 9.48 3.99
C ASP A 22 -16.29 9.18 5.46
N HIS A 23 -16.59 10.23 6.22
CA HIS A 23 -16.94 10.09 7.63
C HIS A 23 -18.20 9.24 7.85
N TYR A 24 -19.18 9.29 6.95
CA TYR A 24 -20.42 8.51 7.08
C TYR A 24 -20.16 7.00 7.04
N LYS A 25 -19.35 6.54 6.08
CA LYS A 25 -18.91 5.13 5.99
C LYS A 25 -18.21 4.67 7.25
N LEU A 26 -17.37 5.52 7.85
CA LEU A 26 -16.68 5.21 9.10
C LEU A 26 -17.66 5.12 10.26
N THR A 27 -18.66 6.00 10.32
CA THR A 27 -19.74 5.93 11.33
C THR A 27 -20.60 4.68 11.16
N SER A 28 -20.95 4.29 9.94
CA SER A 28 -21.72 3.06 9.70
C SER A 28 -20.96 1.80 10.12
N ALA A 29 -19.65 1.75 9.93
CA ALA A 29 -18.83 0.60 10.31
C ALA A 29 -18.52 0.56 11.81
N MET A 30 -18.08 1.70 12.38
CA MET A 30 -17.52 1.77 13.74
C MET A 30 -18.54 2.21 14.80
N GLY A 31 -19.73 2.63 14.38
CA GLY A 31 -20.79 3.13 15.26
C GLY A 31 -20.36 4.40 16.03
N PRO A 32 -20.74 4.54 17.31
CA PRO A 32 -20.55 5.76 18.08
C PRO A 32 -19.07 6.12 18.34
N ASP A 33 -18.16 5.16 18.22
CA ASP A 33 -16.73 5.39 18.45
C ASP A 33 -15.99 5.94 17.21
N ALA A 34 -16.65 6.00 16.04
CA ALA A 34 -16.03 6.39 14.77
C ALA A 34 -15.21 7.68 14.85
N SER A 35 -15.79 8.74 15.43
CA SER A 35 -15.10 10.03 15.57
C SER A 35 -13.81 9.94 16.38
N ARG A 36 -13.80 9.11 17.44
CA ARG A 36 -12.61 8.91 18.29
C ARG A 36 -11.57 8.05 17.57
N VAL A 37 -11.99 6.99 16.88
CA VAL A 37 -11.10 6.14 16.07
C VAL A 37 -10.43 6.97 14.98
N VAL A 38 -11.20 7.80 14.26
CA VAL A 38 -10.68 8.69 13.20
C VAL A 38 -9.65 9.67 13.75
N LYS A 39 -9.93 10.31 14.89
CA LYS A 39 -8.98 11.23 15.52
C LYS A 39 -7.63 10.55 15.81
N ILE A 40 -7.67 9.37 16.44
CA ILE A 40 -6.45 8.61 16.75
C ILE A 40 -5.76 8.13 15.47
N ALA A 41 -6.53 7.67 14.47
CA ALA A 41 -5.99 7.23 13.20
C ALA A 41 -5.27 8.36 12.46
N LEU A 42 -5.78 9.59 12.51
CA LEU A 42 -5.10 10.77 11.97
C LEU A 42 -3.81 11.09 12.76
N GLU A 43 -3.88 11.13 14.09
CA GLU A 43 -2.71 11.39 14.96
C GLU A 43 -1.59 10.35 14.77
N LYS A 44 -1.95 9.11 14.45
CA LYS A 44 -1.02 8.00 14.20
C LYS A 44 -0.59 7.89 12.73
N GLY A 45 -1.05 8.78 11.84
CA GLY A 45 -0.76 8.71 10.40
C GLY A 45 -1.35 7.47 9.71
N ILE A 46 -2.37 6.84 10.31
CA ILE A 46 -3.10 5.71 9.73
C ILE A 46 -4.05 6.17 8.63
N LEU A 47 -4.68 7.31 8.86
CA LEU A 47 -5.46 8.03 7.86
C LEU A 47 -4.78 9.35 7.53
N ALA A 48 -4.98 9.82 6.31
CA ALA A 48 -4.67 11.17 5.87
C ALA A 48 -5.95 11.87 5.44
N ARG A 49 -6.17 13.11 5.89
CA ARG A 49 -7.34 13.89 5.48
C ARG A 49 -7.15 14.39 4.05
N ILE A 50 -8.17 14.21 3.21
CA ILE A 50 -8.23 14.75 1.84
C ILE A 50 -9.29 15.84 1.78
N ALA A 51 -8.94 16.94 1.11
CA ALA A 51 -9.83 18.09 0.95
C ALA A 51 -10.86 17.81 -0.15
N LEU A 52 -11.89 17.03 0.17
CA LEU A 52 -13.10 16.89 -0.63
C LEU A 52 -14.23 17.60 0.12
N ALA A 53 -14.83 18.61 -0.50
CA ALA A 53 -16.06 19.24 -0.01
C ALA A 53 -17.26 18.45 -0.55
N PRO A 54 -18.40 18.33 0.18
CA PRO A 54 -18.76 19.00 1.44
C PRO A 54 -18.51 18.17 2.72
N SER A 55 -18.01 16.94 2.62
CA SER A 55 -17.85 16.03 3.77
C SER A 55 -16.40 15.62 3.97
N PRO A 56 -15.91 15.54 5.23
CA PRO A 56 -14.54 15.11 5.48
C PRO A 56 -14.31 13.70 4.93
N ALA A 57 -13.33 13.60 4.05
CA ALA A 57 -12.88 12.37 3.44
C ALA A 57 -11.46 12.03 3.91
N TYR A 58 -11.15 10.74 3.93
CA TYR A 58 -9.90 10.20 4.43
C TYR A 58 -9.36 9.18 3.44
N ALA A 59 -8.06 9.27 3.14
CA ALA A 59 -7.30 8.25 2.45
C ALA A 59 -6.44 7.50 3.45
N ILE A 60 -5.89 6.35 3.03
CA ILE A 60 -4.91 5.63 3.84
C ILE A 60 -3.63 6.46 3.97
N GLY A 61 -3.14 6.63 5.20
CA GLY A 61 -1.84 7.23 5.49
C GLY A 61 -0.73 6.19 5.56
N GLU A 62 0.52 6.63 5.70
CA GLU A 62 1.69 5.74 5.77
C GLU A 62 1.65 4.74 6.92
N GLY A 63 1.17 5.15 8.09
CA GLY A 63 0.94 4.25 9.22
C GLY A 63 -0.12 3.20 8.91
N GLY A 64 -1.09 3.55 8.08
CA GLY A 64 -2.21 2.69 7.70
C GLY A 64 -1.77 1.68 6.66
N MET A 65 -0.97 2.09 5.67
CA MET A 65 -0.38 1.19 4.69
C MET A 65 0.45 0.11 5.37
N ARG A 66 1.30 0.49 6.34
CA ARG A 66 2.06 -0.48 7.14
C ARG A 66 1.16 -1.40 7.96
N LEU A 67 0.13 -0.85 8.62
CA LEU A 67 -0.76 -1.62 9.48
C LEU A 67 -1.63 -2.62 8.68
N ALA A 68 -2.12 -2.20 7.52
CA ALA A 68 -2.96 -3.02 6.65
C ALA A 68 -2.15 -3.98 5.76
N GLY A 69 -0.82 -3.83 5.69
CA GLY A 69 -0.01 -4.47 4.66
C GLY A 69 -0.41 -4.02 3.25
N ALA A 70 -0.97 -2.82 3.12
CA ALA A 70 -1.44 -2.28 1.86
C ALA A 70 -0.26 -1.72 1.07
N CYS A 71 -0.20 -2.07 -0.19
CA CYS A 71 0.83 -1.59 -1.10
C CYS A 71 0.51 -0.17 -1.56
N PRO A 72 1.52 0.70 -1.74
CA PRO A 72 1.34 1.90 -2.57
C PRO A 72 0.91 1.48 -3.98
N ASP A 73 0.41 2.42 -4.79
CA ASP A 73 -0.02 2.13 -6.17
C ASP A 73 1.13 1.56 -7.01
N VAL A 74 1.23 0.24 -7.01
CA VAL A 74 2.27 -0.55 -7.66
C VAL A 74 1.62 -1.31 -8.80
N SER A 75 2.12 -1.10 -10.00
CA SER A 75 1.72 -1.88 -11.17
C SER A 75 2.93 -2.42 -11.90
N ALA A 76 2.76 -3.55 -12.56
CA ALA A 76 3.83 -4.21 -13.29
C ALA A 76 3.31 -4.71 -14.65
N ALA A 77 4.14 -4.59 -15.68
CA ALA A 77 3.84 -5.02 -17.03
C ALA A 77 5.00 -5.84 -17.58
N ALA A 78 4.70 -7.02 -18.14
CA ALA A 78 5.72 -7.85 -18.77
C ALA A 78 6.29 -7.17 -20.04
N LEU A 79 7.60 -7.26 -20.21
CA LEU A 79 8.30 -6.81 -21.41
C LEU A 79 8.60 -7.99 -22.35
N ARG A 80 8.68 -7.72 -23.66
CA ARG A 80 8.93 -8.75 -24.69
C ARG A 80 10.28 -9.46 -24.51
N ASN A 81 11.26 -8.81 -23.89
CA ASN A 81 12.60 -9.36 -23.62
C ASN A 81 12.66 -10.20 -22.32
N GLY A 82 11.53 -10.47 -21.68
CA GLY A 82 11.47 -11.24 -20.44
C GLY A 82 11.74 -10.44 -19.16
N GLY A 83 11.95 -9.13 -19.26
CA GLY A 83 11.92 -8.23 -18.10
C GLY A 83 10.49 -7.87 -17.67
N VAL A 84 10.38 -7.07 -16.61
CA VAL A 84 9.12 -6.48 -16.15
C VAL A 84 9.34 -4.98 -16.00
N ARG A 85 8.43 -4.18 -16.53
CA ARG A 85 8.35 -2.76 -16.21
C ARG A 85 7.48 -2.60 -14.98
N VAL A 86 8.07 -2.10 -13.91
CA VAL A 86 7.35 -1.83 -12.66
C VAL A 86 7.16 -0.32 -12.52
N ARG A 87 6.02 0.06 -11.95
CA ARG A 87 5.64 1.44 -11.64
C ARG A 87 5.19 1.51 -10.19
N VAL A 88 5.63 2.54 -9.47
CA VAL A 88 5.18 2.90 -8.13
C VAL A 88 4.90 4.40 -8.12
N GLY A 89 3.61 4.79 -8.12
CA GLY A 89 3.24 6.18 -8.36
C GLY A 89 3.87 6.71 -9.66
N GLU A 90 4.68 7.78 -9.56
CA GLU A 90 5.38 8.35 -10.72
C GLU A 90 6.71 7.64 -11.08
N PHE A 91 7.24 6.79 -10.21
CA PHE A 91 8.47 6.06 -10.47
C PHE A 91 8.21 4.89 -11.41
N SER A 92 8.99 4.76 -12.48
CA SER A 92 8.95 3.58 -13.34
C SER A 92 10.33 3.12 -13.74
N ALA A 93 10.57 1.81 -13.71
CA ALA A 93 11.79 1.20 -14.20
C ALA A 93 11.49 -0.11 -14.91
N ALA A 94 12.30 -0.42 -15.92
CA ALA A 94 12.40 -1.79 -16.44
C ALA A 94 13.41 -2.54 -15.57
N VAL A 95 12.97 -3.61 -14.92
CA VAL A 95 13.79 -4.47 -14.08
C VAL A 95 13.74 -5.90 -14.61
N ARG A 96 14.83 -6.62 -14.46
CA ARG A 96 14.85 -8.07 -14.55
C ARG A 96 14.22 -8.61 -13.27
N LEU A 97 13.56 -9.75 -13.36
CA LEU A 97 12.95 -10.43 -12.21
C LEU A 97 14.03 -11.12 -11.35
N ASP A 98 15.04 -10.36 -10.95
CA ASP A 98 16.01 -10.78 -9.96
C ASP A 98 15.84 -9.95 -8.68
N ALA A 99 16.15 -10.58 -7.54
CA ALA A 99 15.94 -10.00 -6.23
C ALA A 99 16.75 -8.71 -6.02
N SER A 100 17.95 -8.63 -6.60
CA SER A 100 18.87 -7.50 -6.44
C SER A 100 18.36 -6.24 -7.15
N GLU A 101 17.89 -6.36 -8.39
CA GLU A 101 17.32 -5.25 -9.16
C GLU A 101 15.99 -4.79 -8.55
N LEU A 102 15.13 -5.73 -8.12
CA LEU A 102 13.88 -5.39 -7.42
C LEU A 102 14.15 -4.67 -6.09
N LEU A 103 15.12 -5.14 -5.30
CA LEU A 103 15.49 -4.52 -4.04
C LEU A 103 16.10 -3.13 -4.26
N SER A 104 16.98 -2.97 -5.25
CA SER A 104 17.57 -1.67 -5.60
C SER A 104 16.50 -0.67 -6.04
N PHE A 105 15.51 -1.10 -6.82
CA PHE A 105 14.38 -0.27 -7.20
C PHE A 105 13.49 0.08 -5.99
N ALA A 106 13.18 -0.91 -5.15
CA ALA A 106 12.44 -0.71 -3.90
C ALA A 106 13.13 0.31 -3.00
N GLU A 107 14.45 0.27 -2.86
CA GLU A 107 15.21 1.24 -2.07
C GLU A 107 15.07 2.66 -2.57
N LYS A 108 15.19 2.86 -3.88
CA LYS A 108 15.09 4.17 -4.51
C LYS A 108 13.67 4.73 -4.38
N ALA A 109 12.67 3.92 -4.70
CA ALA A 109 11.27 4.30 -4.62
C ALA A 109 10.82 4.52 -3.16
N ALA A 110 11.27 3.69 -2.22
CA ALA A 110 10.96 3.82 -0.80
C ALA A 110 11.49 5.13 -0.22
N ARG A 111 12.76 5.48 -0.52
CA ARG A 111 13.34 6.76 -0.10
C ARG A 111 12.59 7.96 -0.67
N ALA A 112 12.16 7.88 -1.93
CA ALA A 112 11.48 8.98 -2.59
C ALA A 112 10.01 9.16 -2.14
N LEU A 113 9.35 8.06 -1.80
CA LEU A 113 7.95 8.03 -1.38
C LEU A 113 7.76 8.06 0.15
N GLY A 114 8.85 8.02 0.93
CA GLY A 114 8.78 7.97 2.39
C GLY A 114 8.25 6.64 2.96
N VAL A 115 8.18 5.58 2.15
CA VAL A 115 7.59 4.29 2.56
C VAL A 115 8.63 3.30 3.07
N ASP A 116 8.18 2.29 3.82
CA ASP A 116 9.05 1.21 4.28
C ASP A 116 9.59 0.37 3.11
N LYS A 117 10.91 0.20 3.06
CA LYS A 117 11.58 -0.57 2.01
C LYS A 117 11.07 -2.00 1.88
N ARG A 118 10.87 -2.70 3.01
CA ARG A 118 10.49 -4.11 3.01
C ARG A 118 9.07 -4.26 2.50
N LEU A 119 8.15 -3.42 2.98
CA LEU A 119 6.79 -3.37 2.46
C LEU A 119 6.78 -3.14 0.95
N LEU A 120 7.56 -2.16 0.46
CA LEU A 120 7.61 -1.87 -0.96
C LEU A 120 8.21 -3.02 -1.78
N TYR A 121 9.25 -3.68 -1.27
CA TYR A 121 9.85 -4.84 -1.93
C TYR A 121 8.85 -5.99 -2.06
N ASP A 122 8.10 -6.31 -1.01
CA ASP A 122 7.08 -7.37 -1.04
C ASP A 122 5.96 -7.05 -2.05
N CYS A 123 5.54 -5.78 -2.10
CA CYS A 123 4.56 -5.28 -3.07
C CYS A 123 5.05 -5.37 -4.52
N LEU A 124 6.30 -4.96 -4.78
CA LEU A 124 6.93 -5.04 -6.10
C LEU A 124 7.07 -6.48 -6.55
N LYS A 125 7.48 -7.38 -5.64
CA LYS A 125 7.59 -8.81 -5.88
C LYS A 125 6.23 -9.40 -6.26
N ALA A 126 5.18 -9.12 -5.48
CA ALA A 126 3.83 -9.58 -5.78
C ALA A 126 3.33 -9.08 -7.14
N ALA A 127 3.47 -7.78 -7.43
CA ALA A 127 3.05 -7.20 -8.71
C ALA A 127 3.80 -7.81 -9.90
N ALA A 128 5.13 -7.98 -9.77
CA ALA A 128 5.96 -8.53 -10.83
C ALA A 128 5.65 -10.03 -11.09
N LEU A 129 5.24 -10.77 -10.05
CA LEU A 129 4.72 -12.14 -10.16
C LEU A 129 3.36 -12.19 -10.87
N THR A 130 2.46 -11.24 -10.63
CA THR A 130 1.17 -11.17 -11.34
C THR A 130 1.35 -10.81 -12.81
N ALA A 131 2.30 -9.92 -13.12
CA ALA A 131 2.55 -9.44 -14.48
C ALA A 131 3.14 -10.50 -15.42
N ARG A 132 3.99 -11.40 -14.90
CA ARG A 132 4.45 -12.59 -15.62
C ARG A 132 3.52 -13.74 -15.24
N ARG A 133 2.53 -14.10 -16.08
CA ARG A 133 1.96 -15.46 -16.03
C ARG A 133 3.13 -16.45 -15.94
N VAL A 134 3.22 -17.14 -14.80
CA VAL A 134 4.32 -17.98 -14.33
C VAL A 134 4.96 -18.76 -15.49
N ARG A 135 6.14 -18.31 -15.95
CA ARG A 135 7.07 -19.22 -16.62
C ARG A 135 7.92 -19.87 -15.52
N ARG A 136 7.91 -21.21 -15.48
CA ARG A 136 8.76 -22.04 -14.61
C ARG A 136 10.23 -21.57 -14.65
N GLY A 137 10.91 -21.61 -13.52
CA GLY A 137 12.34 -21.31 -13.38
C GLY A 137 12.70 -20.04 -12.59
N LEU A 138 11.70 -19.32 -12.07
CA LEU A 138 11.93 -18.17 -11.18
C LEU A 138 11.84 -18.53 -9.70
N GLU A 139 11.40 -19.75 -9.37
CA GLU A 139 11.25 -20.22 -7.98
C GLU A 139 12.49 -19.97 -7.10
N PRO A 140 13.75 -20.16 -7.55
CA PRO A 140 14.92 -20.02 -6.68
C PRO A 140 15.18 -18.58 -6.20
N TYR A 141 14.71 -17.58 -6.94
CA TYR A 141 15.00 -16.18 -6.68
C TYR A 141 13.88 -15.47 -5.91
N LEU A 142 12.83 -16.23 -5.55
CA LEU A 142 11.59 -15.74 -4.92
C LEU A 142 11.42 -16.20 -3.46
N TYR A 143 12.29 -17.06 -2.93
CA TYR A 143 12.22 -17.57 -1.55
C TYR A 143 13.33 -17.06 -0.61
N LEU A 144 13.95 -15.92 -0.95
CA LEU A 144 14.78 -15.16 -0.01
C LEU A 144 13.98 -14.04 0.66
#